data_AF-F8UGX5-F1
#
_entry.id   AF-F8UGX5-F1
#
_cell.length_a   1.000
_cell.length_b   1.000
_cell.length_c   1.000
_cell.angle_alpha   90.00
_cell.angle_beta   90.00
_cell.angle_gamma   90.00
#
_symmetry.space_group_name_H-M   'P 1'
#
loop_
_entity.id
_entity.type
_entity.pdbx_description
1 polymer ?
#
loop_
_entity_poly.entity_id
_entity_poly.type
_entity_poly.pdbx_seq_one_letter_code
_entity_poly.pdbx_strand_id
1 'polypeptide(L)'
;MFFTKKGLTVLLCLLAFVCFIQCSDNIIAGNTSDVGNVKGKLTKTNGSPAAGVTVYFYPVNNNPREGLAKRMAAVDSTTTDADGNYADSLADGTYNLIAGDDTTGAYEDSITIAGDTATVSDTLKPFGSVAGVIKLQPGDDARTVFILAIGTNKWTAPTNAAGDFSLASMAEGRYPVRFLSTLDKYEPLDTFLTVQAGTDLILPDSIELPLKIPTPTGLTIHYDTLKQIVTLSWNKMDTAKVMAYNVYRKNSRVDSAEVKTTTVPIQDTVFIDSTGVQDETYIYRVSSVNAGEEEGAKTAGDTVQITSMFTATVSIIKGYATGIDGNFGGMARGVIDKSGNFYIVDNINKWLQKLSSTGNFIYKVDSFSMPISITNHSDSSLFICDHNTRKIIKTNLNGVIDTIFSTIGRPSGVCTRSDSVFISSDSGIVIHDLNGNQLNALRYSFSASLSQPNIIASDNGKLYVVEDRGAFEINFQAQTVKNIWSFSDQYANQQAMLCQYDGDTLAIITSGGNAPFFSSLYLININGALIAKCKMRYGIGGITKAPAALIGFSSDGKILSLAR
;
A
#
# COMPACT_ATOMS: atom_id res chain seq x y z
N MET A 1 -39.32 -54.06 -34.04
CA MET A 1 -40.68 -53.52 -34.23
C MET A 1 -41.65 -54.69 -34.03
N PHE A 2 -42.64 -54.53 -33.14
CA PHE A 2 -43.63 -55.52 -32.68
C PHE A 2 -43.11 -56.71 -31.83
N PHE A 3 -43.40 -56.67 -30.53
CA PHE A 3 -44.14 -57.77 -29.90
C PHE A 3 -45.26 -57.19 -29.04
N THR A 4 -46.46 -57.59 -29.41
CA THR A 4 -47.74 -57.35 -28.78
C THR A 4 -48.19 -58.57 -27.97
N LYS A 5 -49.16 -58.33 -27.08
CA LYS A 5 -50.25 -59.23 -26.64
C LYS A 5 -49.88 -60.26 -25.55
N LYS A 6 -50.49 -60.16 -24.37
CA LYS A 6 -51.91 -60.42 -23.96
C LYS A 6 -52.19 -61.91 -23.74
N GLY A 7 -52.76 -62.18 -22.57
CA GLY A 7 -53.60 -63.32 -22.21
C GLY A 7 -53.87 -63.18 -20.71
N LEU A 8 -55.07 -63.32 -20.14
CA LEU A 8 -56.35 -63.86 -20.58
C LEU A 8 -57.35 -63.44 -19.46
N THR A 9 -58.45 -62.71 -19.68
CA THR A 9 -59.84 -63.21 -19.94
C THR A 9 -60.27 -64.33 -18.98
N VAL A 10 -61.44 -64.42 -18.31
CA VAL A 10 -62.86 -64.04 -18.52
C VAL A 10 -63.51 -64.18 -17.10
N LEU A 11 -64.59 -63.53 -16.64
CA LEU A 11 -66.00 -63.88 -16.94
C LEU A 11 -66.99 -63.09 -16.04
N LEU A 12 -67.91 -62.36 -16.70
CA LEU A 12 -69.35 -62.14 -16.44
C LEU A 12 -69.88 -62.01 -14.99
N CYS A 13 -70.58 -60.91 -14.67
CA CYS A 13 -72.03 -60.74 -14.90
C CYS A 13 -72.60 -59.46 -14.27
N LEU A 14 -73.61 -58.91 -14.96
CA LEU A 14 -74.51 -57.80 -14.60
C LEU A 14 -75.03 -57.82 -13.14
N LEU A 15 -75.23 -56.66 -12.51
CA LEU A 15 -76.52 -55.93 -12.42
C LEU A 15 -76.39 -54.71 -11.48
N ALA A 16 -77.23 -53.70 -11.71
CA ALA A 16 -77.34 -52.45 -10.95
C ALA A 16 -77.62 -52.65 -9.45
N PHE A 17 -77.09 -51.76 -8.59
CA PHE A 17 -77.51 -51.65 -7.20
C PHE A 17 -77.65 -50.20 -6.74
N VAL A 18 -78.75 -50.02 -6.02
CA VAL A 18 -79.34 -48.82 -5.44
C VAL A 18 -78.57 -48.40 -4.18
N CYS A 19 -78.66 -47.11 -3.85
CA CYS A 19 -78.19 -46.48 -2.62
C CYS A 19 -78.36 -47.34 -1.36
N PHE A 20 -77.27 -47.49 -0.61
CA PHE A 20 -77.30 -47.65 0.84
C PHE A 20 -76.18 -46.83 1.48
N ILE A 21 -76.57 -46.13 2.54
CA ILE A 21 -75.75 -45.35 3.47
C ILE A 21 -74.68 -46.26 4.07
N GLN A 22 -73.41 -45.85 3.98
CA GLN A 22 -72.35 -46.36 4.85
C GLN A 22 -71.67 -45.19 5.55
N CYS A 23 -71.90 -45.16 6.87
CA CYS A 23 -71.11 -44.45 7.85
C CYS A 23 -69.67 -44.96 7.72
N SER A 24 -68.73 -44.11 7.32
CA SER A 24 -67.30 -44.41 7.53
C SER A 24 -66.93 -43.84 8.88
N ASP A 25 -66.83 -44.74 9.87
CA ASP A 25 -66.19 -44.46 11.15
C ASP A 25 -64.74 -44.05 10.88
N ASN A 26 -64.48 -42.75 10.84
CA ASN A 26 -63.14 -42.25 11.07
C ASN A 26 -62.90 -42.36 12.57
N ILE A 27 -62.13 -43.40 12.93
CA ILE A 27 -61.58 -43.58 14.25
C ILE A 27 -60.74 -42.33 14.57
N ILE A 28 -61.33 -41.40 15.32
CA ILE A 28 -60.61 -40.37 16.04
C ILE A 28 -59.92 -41.11 17.20
N ALA A 29 -58.67 -41.48 16.99
CA ALA A 29 -57.80 -41.88 18.10
C ALA A 29 -57.54 -40.61 18.93
N GLY A 30 -58.33 -40.42 19.98
CA GLY A 30 -57.99 -39.49 21.04
C GLY A 30 -56.79 -40.03 21.79
N ASN A 31 -55.62 -39.43 21.56
CA ASN A 31 -54.51 -39.56 22.50
C ASN A 31 -54.92 -38.83 23.79
N THR A 32 -55.08 -39.59 24.87
CA THR A 32 -55.29 -39.06 26.22
C THR A 32 -54.04 -38.28 26.65
N SER A 33 -54.21 -37.01 27.00
CA SER A 33 -53.17 -36.01 27.31
C SER A 33 -52.40 -36.22 28.64
N ASP A 34 -52.39 -37.46 29.16
CA ASP A 34 -51.85 -37.79 30.51
C ASP A 34 -50.63 -38.74 30.50
N VAL A 35 -50.17 -39.22 29.34
CA VAL A 35 -49.07 -40.20 29.27
C VAL A 35 -47.83 -39.55 28.65
N GLY A 36 -46.77 -39.35 29.46
CA GLY A 36 -45.53 -38.77 28.97
C GLY A 36 -44.59 -38.24 30.06
N ASN A 37 -43.31 -38.07 29.73
CA ASN A 37 -42.32 -37.38 30.57
C ASN A 37 -42.14 -35.90 30.18
N VAL A 38 -42.89 -35.42 29.18
CA VAL A 38 -43.12 -34.00 28.94
C VAL A 38 -44.61 -33.76 28.71
N LYS A 39 -45.16 -32.71 29.31
CA LYS A 39 -46.54 -32.29 29.11
C LYS A 39 -46.69 -30.78 29.23
N GLY A 40 -47.82 -30.27 28.81
CA GLY A 40 -48.06 -28.84 28.88
C GLY A 40 -49.39 -28.42 28.32
N LYS A 41 -49.60 -27.11 28.30
CA LYS A 41 -50.78 -26.46 27.73
C LYS A 41 -50.37 -25.26 26.92
N LEU A 42 -50.88 -25.17 25.69
CA LEU A 42 -50.72 -24.01 24.82
C LEU A 42 -52.01 -23.20 24.77
N THR A 43 -51.88 -21.89 24.89
CA THR A 43 -52.99 -20.93 24.80
C THR A 43 -52.78 -19.95 23.65
N LYS A 44 -53.86 -19.39 23.13
CA LYS A 44 -53.81 -18.24 22.20
C LYS A 44 -53.68 -16.94 23.00
N THR A 45 -53.31 -15.83 22.35
CA THR A 45 -53.18 -14.50 22.99
C THR A 45 -54.45 -13.99 23.66
N ASN A 46 -55.63 -14.47 23.24
CA ASN A 46 -56.92 -14.16 23.87
C ASN A 46 -57.26 -15.06 25.08
N GLY A 47 -56.34 -15.96 25.48
CA GLY A 47 -56.50 -16.89 26.59
C GLY A 47 -57.25 -18.18 26.27
N SER A 48 -57.78 -18.36 25.05
CA SER A 48 -58.45 -19.59 24.67
C SER A 48 -57.45 -20.75 24.46
N PRO A 49 -57.86 -22.01 24.62
CA PRO A 49 -57.06 -23.16 24.19
C PRO A 49 -56.53 -23.06 22.76
N ALA A 50 -55.26 -23.39 22.55
CA ALA A 50 -54.68 -23.57 21.23
C ALA A 50 -54.81 -25.04 20.81
N ALA A 51 -56.00 -25.42 20.33
CA ALA A 51 -56.30 -26.80 19.94
C ALA A 51 -55.77 -27.17 18.55
N GLY A 52 -55.37 -28.44 18.37
CA GLY A 52 -54.89 -28.98 17.09
C GLY A 52 -53.51 -28.47 16.63
N VAL A 53 -52.73 -27.84 17.50
CA VAL A 53 -51.40 -27.30 17.23
C VAL A 53 -50.36 -28.40 17.38
N THR A 54 -49.47 -28.53 16.39
CA THR A 54 -48.34 -29.46 16.48
C THR A 54 -47.21 -28.86 17.32
N VAL A 55 -46.70 -29.66 18.25
CA VAL A 55 -45.58 -29.35 19.14
C VAL A 55 -44.40 -30.19 18.71
N TYR A 56 -43.28 -29.54 18.36
CA TYR A 56 -42.05 -30.19 17.95
C TYR A 56 -40.97 -30.06 19.01
N PHE A 57 -40.22 -31.13 19.23
CA PHE A 57 -39.07 -31.15 20.13
C PHE A 57 -37.76 -31.35 19.35
N TYR A 58 -36.87 -30.36 19.42
CA TYR A 58 -35.56 -30.39 18.77
C TYR A 58 -34.45 -30.46 19.82
N PRO A 59 -33.46 -31.36 19.72
CA PRO A 59 -32.27 -31.29 20.55
C PRO A 59 -31.63 -29.91 20.45
N VAL A 60 -31.13 -29.35 21.56
CA VAL A 60 -30.51 -28.01 21.57
C VAL A 60 -29.33 -27.86 20.60
N ASN A 61 -28.70 -28.96 20.19
CA ASN A 61 -27.60 -29.01 19.22
C ASN A 61 -28.05 -29.36 17.79
N ASN A 62 -29.35 -29.40 17.51
CA ASN A 62 -29.85 -29.77 16.19
C ASN A 62 -29.33 -28.80 15.11
N ASN A 63 -28.81 -29.36 14.01
CA ASN A 63 -28.33 -28.58 12.89
C ASN A 63 -29.37 -28.56 11.76
N PRO A 64 -30.05 -27.42 11.51
CA PRO A 64 -31.15 -27.32 10.55
C PRO A 64 -30.74 -27.47 9.08
N ARG A 65 -29.45 -27.60 8.76
CA ARG A 65 -28.93 -27.73 7.38
C ARG A 65 -28.35 -29.10 7.07
N GLU A 66 -27.89 -29.84 8.07
CA GLU A 66 -27.27 -31.16 7.86
C GLU A 66 -28.34 -32.13 7.33
N GLY A 67 -28.18 -32.71 6.12
CA GLY A 67 -29.01 -33.80 5.54
C GLY A 67 -30.54 -33.64 5.54
N LEU A 68 -31.26 -33.95 4.44
CA LEU A 68 -32.74 -33.76 4.39
C LEU A 68 -33.50 -34.38 5.58
N ALA A 69 -33.06 -35.54 6.06
CA ALA A 69 -33.64 -36.18 7.25
C ALA A 69 -33.46 -35.34 8.53
N LYS A 70 -32.26 -34.82 8.80
CA LYS A 70 -31.96 -34.00 9.98
C LYS A 70 -32.56 -32.59 9.88
N ARG A 71 -32.76 -32.06 8.67
CA ARG A 71 -33.50 -30.80 8.43
C ARG A 71 -34.97 -30.88 8.86
N MET A 72 -35.57 -32.08 8.79
CA MET A 72 -36.99 -32.31 9.09
C MET A 72 -37.20 -33.09 10.40
N ALA A 73 -36.13 -33.61 11.00
CA ALA A 73 -36.21 -34.44 12.20
C ALA A 73 -36.25 -33.55 13.45
N ALA A 74 -37.45 -33.20 13.88
CA ALA A 74 -37.71 -33.17 15.31
C ALA A 74 -37.42 -34.57 15.88
N VAL A 75 -36.95 -34.65 17.12
CA VAL A 75 -36.81 -35.97 17.78
C VAL A 75 -38.18 -36.61 17.97
N ASP A 76 -39.18 -35.79 18.29
CA ASP A 76 -40.57 -36.21 18.32
C ASP A 76 -41.52 -35.04 18.07
N SER A 77 -42.79 -35.34 17.84
CA SER A 77 -43.87 -34.37 17.76
C SER A 77 -45.19 -34.90 18.26
N THR A 78 -45.95 -34.06 18.95
CA THR A 78 -47.32 -34.34 19.41
C THR A 78 -48.27 -33.23 18.98
N THR A 79 -49.57 -33.41 19.20
CA THR A 79 -50.59 -32.41 18.86
C THR A 79 -51.46 -32.12 20.08
N THR A 80 -51.74 -30.84 20.33
CA THR A 80 -52.60 -30.42 21.43
C THR A 80 -54.05 -30.88 21.26
N ASP A 81 -54.69 -31.30 22.34
CA ASP A 81 -56.12 -31.64 22.41
C ASP A 81 -57.04 -30.40 22.32
N ALA A 82 -58.36 -30.61 22.46
CA ALA A 82 -59.36 -29.53 22.38
C ALA A 82 -59.20 -28.46 23.49
N ASP A 83 -58.59 -28.82 24.61
CA ASP A 83 -58.31 -27.95 25.75
C ASP A 83 -56.90 -27.33 25.70
N GLY A 84 -56.16 -27.60 24.62
CA GLY A 84 -54.82 -27.09 24.35
C GLY A 84 -53.72 -27.87 25.07
N ASN A 85 -54.05 -28.99 25.71
CA ASN A 85 -53.06 -29.78 26.44
C ASN A 85 -52.33 -30.73 25.49
N TYR A 86 -51.07 -30.99 25.77
CA TYR A 86 -50.27 -31.97 25.05
C TYR A 86 -49.42 -32.78 26.04
N ALA A 87 -49.05 -33.98 25.64
CA ALA A 87 -48.09 -34.83 26.34
C ALA A 87 -47.29 -35.64 25.31
N ASP A 88 -46.04 -35.94 25.64
CA ASP A 88 -45.15 -36.77 24.84
C ASP A 88 -44.11 -37.52 25.69
N SER A 89 -43.45 -38.52 25.13
CA SER A 89 -42.40 -39.32 25.79
C SER A 89 -41.07 -39.22 25.05
N LEU A 90 -40.18 -38.35 25.54
CA LEU A 90 -38.86 -38.11 24.96
C LEU A 90 -37.78 -38.92 25.69
N ALA A 91 -36.66 -39.19 25.01
CA ALA A 91 -35.47 -39.69 25.71
C ALA A 91 -34.90 -38.60 26.64
N ASP A 92 -34.09 -39.02 27.62
CA ASP A 92 -33.39 -38.07 28.48
C ASP A 92 -32.45 -37.17 27.65
N GLY A 93 -32.53 -35.86 27.88
CA GLY A 93 -31.80 -34.87 27.09
C GLY A 93 -32.33 -33.45 27.26
N THR A 94 -31.75 -32.52 26.50
CA THR A 94 -32.17 -31.11 26.48
C THR A 94 -32.72 -30.75 25.11
N TYR A 95 -33.92 -30.21 25.09
CA TYR A 95 -34.70 -29.95 23.89
C TYR A 95 -35.24 -28.52 23.87
N ASN A 96 -35.32 -27.95 22.69
CA ASN A 96 -36.15 -26.79 22.41
C ASN A 96 -37.54 -27.26 21.99
N LEU A 97 -38.56 -26.56 22.47
CA LEU A 97 -39.94 -26.73 21.99
C LEU A 97 -40.24 -25.64 20.97
N ILE A 98 -40.82 -26.05 19.84
CA ILE A 98 -41.39 -25.15 18.86
C ILE A 98 -42.81 -25.62 18.59
N ALA A 99 -43.78 -24.77 18.86
CA ALA A 99 -45.18 -25.05 18.57
C ALA A 99 -45.81 -23.87 17.84
N GLY A 100 -46.81 -24.13 17.00
CA GLY A 100 -47.49 -23.04 16.30
C GLY A 100 -48.47 -23.52 15.24
N ASP A 101 -49.26 -22.56 14.77
CA ASP A 101 -50.12 -22.69 13.59
C ASP A 101 -49.54 -21.91 12.41
N ASP A 102 -50.36 -21.60 11.40
CA ASP A 102 -49.93 -20.88 10.20
C ASP A 102 -49.48 -19.43 10.48
N THR A 103 -49.89 -18.84 11.60
CA THR A 103 -49.74 -17.40 11.88
C THR A 103 -49.09 -17.07 13.22
N THR A 104 -49.12 -18.01 14.17
CA THR A 104 -48.66 -17.82 15.54
C THR A 104 -47.79 -18.99 15.99
N GLY A 105 -46.88 -18.73 16.92
CA GLY A 105 -46.04 -19.76 17.51
C GLY A 105 -45.52 -19.42 18.90
N ALA A 106 -44.95 -20.44 19.53
CA ALA A 106 -44.28 -20.44 20.82
C ALA A 106 -42.91 -21.12 20.68
N TYR A 107 -41.94 -20.62 21.44
CA TYR A 107 -40.60 -21.19 21.51
C TYR A 107 -40.12 -21.19 22.93
N GLU A 108 -39.73 -22.37 23.39
CA GLU A 108 -39.11 -22.56 24.70
C GLU A 108 -37.73 -23.16 24.52
N ASP A 109 -36.73 -22.48 25.07
CA ASP A 109 -35.32 -22.86 24.97
C ASP A 109 -34.95 -23.82 26.11
N SER A 110 -34.22 -24.88 25.76
CA SER A 110 -33.48 -25.71 26.71
C SER A 110 -34.32 -26.40 27.81
N ILE A 111 -35.45 -26.99 27.43
CA ILE A 111 -36.25 -27.88 28.27
C ILE A 111 -35.46 -29.15 28.57
N THR A 112 -35.26 -29.47 29.85
CA THR A 112 -34.55 -30.68 30.27
C THR A 112 -35.52 -31.81 30.59
N ILE A 113 -35.30 -32.97 29.98
CA ILE A 113 -36.04 -34.21 30.21
C ILE A 113 -35.07 -35.19 30.91
N ALA A 114 -35.44 -35.65 32.10
CA ALA A 114 -34.59 -36.49 32.96
C ALA A 114 -35.43 -37.52 33.75
N GLY A 115 -36.17 -38.37 33.04
CA GLY A 115 -37.04 -39.40 33.63
C GLY A 115 -38.30 -38.91 34.38
N ASP A 116 -38.34 -37.68 34.87
CA ASP A 116 -39.49 -37.04 35.51
C ASP A 116 -40.38 -36.27 34.50
N THR A 117 -41.62 -35.96 34.87
CA THR A 117 -42.53 -35.19 34.02
C THR A 117 -42.18 -33.69 34.00
N ALA A 118 -41.59 -33.21 32.90
CA ALA A 118 -41.43 -31.79 32.62
C ALA A 118 -42.79 -31.16 32.25
N THR A 119 -43.10 -29.98 32.80
CA THR A 119 -44.32 -29.23 32.46
C THR A 119 -43.95 -27.91 31.78
N VAL A 120 -44.36 -27.73 30.52
CA VAL A 120 -44.00 -26.57 29.70
C VAL A 120 -45.26 -25.96 29.08
N SER A 121 -45.61 -24.75 29.47
CA SER A 121 -46.79 -24.03 28.98
C SER A 121 -46.39 -22.68 28.44
N ASP A 122 -46.93 -22.33 27.28
CA ASP A 122 -46.66 -21.04 26.64
C ASP A 122 -47.90 -20.56 25.85
N THR A 123 -47.86 -19.30 25.43
CA THR A 123 -48.89 -18.65 24.62
C THR A 123 -48.40 -18.43 23.20
N LEU A 124 -49.16 -18.92 22.22
CA LEU A 124 -48.87 -18.67 20.81
C LEU A 124 -49.02 -17.18 20.49
N LYS A 125 -47.93 -16.57 20.03
CA LYS A 125 -47.85 -15.17 19.64
C LYS A 125 -47.63 -15.05 18.13
N PRO A 126 -48.02 -13.93 17.49
CA PRO A 126 -47.71 -13.71 16.08
C PRO A 126 -46.22 -13.89 15.79
N PHE A 127 -45.89 -14.58 14.70
CA PHE A 127 -44.50 -14.73 14.31
C PHE A 127 -43.83 -13.39 14.05
N GLY A 128 -42.55 -13.30 14.38
CA GLY A 128 -41.67 -12.20 13.99
C GLY A 128 -40.61 -12.65 12.98
N SER A 129 -39.78 -11.70 12.56
CA SER A 129 -38.63 -11.95 11.68
C SER A 129 -37.41 -11.17 12.16
N VAL A 130 -36.22 -11.69 11.86
CA VAL A 130 -34.96 -10.94 11.99
C VAL A 130 -34.24 -10.93 10.65
N ALA A 131 -33.99 -9.74 10.13
CA ALA A 131 -33.28 -9.51 8.89
C ALA A 131 -31.98 -8.73 9.14
N GLY A 132 -31.02 -8.87 8.23
CA GLY A 132 -29.75 -8.17 8.31
C GLY A 132 -28.91 -8.36 7.06
N VAL A 133 -27.68 -7.86 7.11
CA VAL A 133 -26.73 -7.91 6.00
C VAL A 133 -25.47 -8.66 6.42
N ILE A 134 -25.08 -9.67 5.64
CA ILE A 134 -23.79 -10.35 5.79
C ILE A 134 -22.70 -9.54 5.09
N LYS A 135 -21.59 -9.29 5.79
CA LYS A 135 -20.44 -8.58 5.22
C LYS A 135 -19.21 -9.49 5.21
N LEU A 136 -18.65 -9.66 4.01
CA LEU A 136 -17.44 -10.43 3.73
C LEU A 136 -16.34 -9.50 3.18
N GLN A 137 -15.15 -10.06 2.96
CA GLN A 137 -14.06 -9.38 2.26
C GLN A 137 -14.48 -8.95 0.85
N PRO A 138 -13.95 -7.82 0.34
CA PRO A 138 -14.26 -7.34 -1.00
C PRO A 138 -14.05 -8.42 -2.07
N GLY A 139 -15.07 -8.61 -2.92
CA GLY A 139 -15.05 -9.59 -4.01
C GLY A 139 -15.65 -10.96 -3.66
N ASP A 140 -15.94 -11.23 -2.39
CA ASP A 140 -16.62 -12.47 -2.00
C ASP A 140 -18.14 -12.36 -2.14
N ASP A 141 -18.76 -13.49 -2.51
CA ASP A 141 -20.21 -13.59 -2.64
C ASP A 141 -20.84 -14.02 -1.31
N ALA A 142 -21.66 -13.14 -0.73
CA ALA A 142 -22.34 -13.40 0.54
C ALA A 142 -23.32 -14.59 0.48
N ARG A 143 -23.80 -15.00 -0.70
CA ARG A 143 -24.66 -16.18 -0.88
C ARG A 143 -23.98 -17.50 -0.51
N THR A 144 -22.67 -17.47 -0.28
CA THR A 144 -21.90 -18.60 0.27
C THR A 144 -22.13 -18.83 1.76
N VAL A 145 -22.81 -17.91 2.44
CA VAL A 145 -23.08 -17.97 3.89
C VAL A 145 -24.44 -18.57 4.20
N PHE A 146 -24.48 -19.45 5.19
CA PHE A 146 -25.67 -20.06 5.75
C PHE A 146 -25.87 -19.54 7.17
N ILE A 147 -27.10 -19.13 7.48
CA ILE A 147 -27.52 -18.66 8.79
C ILE A 147 -28.43 -19.74 9.38
N LEU A 148 -27.95 -20.42 10.41
CA LEU A 148 -28.57 -21.61 11.00
C LEU A 148 -29.09 -21.28 12.40
N ALA A 149 -30.41 -21.36 12.63
CA ALA A 149 -30.96 -21.29 13.97
C ALA A 149 -30.79 -22.67 14.64
N ILE A 150 -29.75 -22.81 15.45
CA ILE A 150 -29.36 -24.08 16.08
C ILE A 150 -30.43 -24.50 17.08
N GLY A 151 -30.70 -25.81 17.15
CA GLY A 151 -31.77 -26.35 17.98
C GLY A 151 -33.17 -26.10 17.42
N THR A 152 -33.28 -25.86 16.11
CA THR A 152 -34.56 -25.71 15.38
C THR A 152 -34.46 -26.42 14.03
N ASN A 153 -35.50 -26.32 13.19
CA ASN A 153 -35.45 -26.68 11.76
C ASN A 153 -35.25 -25.48 10.81
N LYS A 154 -35.01 -24.28 11.34
CA LYS A 154 -34.98 -23.03 10.59
C LYS A 154 -33.56 -22.67 10.17
N TRP A 155 -33.39 -22.38 8.88
CA TRP A 155 -32.18 -21.77 8.36
C TRP A 155 -32.51 -20.90 7.14
N THR A 156 -31.60 -19.99 6.83
CA THR A 156 -31.69 -19.10 5.67
C THR A 156 -30.31 -18.85 5.07
N ALA A 157 -30.28 -18.22 3.91
CA ALA A 157 -29.06 -17.76 3.24
C ALA A 157 -29.35 -16.40 2.59
N PRO A 158 -28.33 -15.56 2.34
CA PRO A 158 -28.55 -14.31 1.65
C PRO A 158 -29.20 -14.50 0.28
N THR A 159 -30.13 -13.61 -0.05
CA THR A 159 -30.89 -13.64 -1.31
C THR A 159 -30.11 -13.00 -2.47
N ASN A 160 -29.07 -12.23 -2.15
CA ASN A 160 -28.25 -11.52 -3.11
C ASN A 160 -26.77 -11.49 -2.66
N ALA A 161 -25.89 -11.05 -3.56
CA ALA A 161 -24.47 -10.94 -3.29
C ALA A 161 -24.12 -9.81 -2.31
N ALA A 162 -25.04 -8.85 -2.08
CA ALA A 162 -24.86 -7.77 -1.11
C ALA A 162 -25.02 -8.26 0.34
N GLY A 163 -25.61 -9.44 0.54
CA GLY A 163 -25.66 -10.11 1.83
C GLY A 163 -26.99 -10.04 2.57
N ASP A 164 -28.06 -9.54 1.94
CA ASP A 164 -29.38 -9.41 2.58
C ASP A 164 -29.97 -10.79 2.91
N PHE A 165 -30.20 -11.05 4.19
CA PHE A 165 -30.84 -12.26 4.69
C PHE A 165 -32.04 -11.94 5.58
N SER A 166 -32.97 -12.88 5.68
CA SER A 166 -34.09 -12.83 6.62
C SER A 166 -34.36 -14.21 7.20
N LEU A 167 -34.40 -14.29 8.53
CA LEU A 167 -34.90 -15.41 9.29
C LEU A 167 -36.36 -15.11 9.65
N ALA A 168 -37.26 -15.49 8.75
CA ALA A 168 -38.68 -15.12 8.80
C ALA A 168 -39.54 -16.19 9.49
N SER A 169 -40.72 -15.76 9.94
CA SER A 169 -41.73 -16.63 10.56
C SER A 169 -41.16 -17.43 11.73
N MET A 170 -40.54 -16.71 12.66
CA MET A 170 -39.93 -17.21 13.88
C MET A 170 -40.82 -16.89 15.08
N ALA A 171 -40.98 -17.81 16.02
CA ALA A 171 -41.66 -17.52 17.28
C ALA A 171 -40.83 -16.52 18.09
N GLU A 172 -41.46 -15.82 19.03
CA GLU A 172 -40.73 -14.93 19.94
C GLU A 172 -39.73 -15.74 20.77
N GLY A 173 -38.49 -15.25 20.89
CA GLY A 173 -37.46 -15.98 21.59
C GLY A 173 -36.04 -15.52 21.29
N ARG A 174 -35.08 -16.07 22.03
CA ARG A 174 -33.65 -15.83 21.84
C ARG A 174 -32.99 -17.08 21.27
N TYR A 175 -32.66 -17.06 19.98
CA TYR A 175 -32.16 -18.20 19.24
C TYR A 175 -30.64 -18.21 19.17
N PRO A 176 -29.98 -19.35 19.48
CA PRO A 176 -28.58 -19.54 19.10
C PRO A 176 -28.47 -19.66 17.58
N VAL A 177 -27.64 -18.83 16.96
CA VAL A 177 -27.48 -18.75 15.51
C VAL A 177 -26.02 -18.92 15.13
N ARG A 178 -25.79 -19.81 14.16
CA ARG A 178 -24.49 -20.05 13.54
C ARG A 178 -24.47 -19.49 12.12
N PHE A 179 -23.54 -18.59 11.84
CA PHE A 179 -23.20 -18.13 10.51
C PHE A 179 -22.03 -18.95 9.98
N LEU A 180 -22.18 -19.57 8.81
CA LEU A 180 -21.21 -20.49 8.24
C LEU A 180 -21.01 -20.22 6.76
N SER A 181 -19.78 -19.92 6.32
CA SER A 181 -19.45 -19.81 4.90
C SER A 181 -18.99 -21.14 4.31
N THR A 182 -19.22 -21.35 3.01
CA THR A 182 -18.55 -22.40 2.23
C THR A 182 -17.16 -21.99 1.75
N LEU A 183 -16.76 -20.72 1.94
CA LEU A 183 -15.43 -20.24 1.61
C LEU A 183 -14.48 -20.55 2.78
N ASP A 184 -13.42 -21.31 2.49
CA ASP A 184 -12.52 -21.85 3.53
C ASP A 184 -11.74 -20.77 4.30
N LYS A 185 -11.68 -19.53 3.83
CA LYS A 185 -10.98 -18.43 4.53
C LYS A 185 -11.74 -17.84 5.72
N TYR A 186 -13.01 -18.21 5.93
CA TYR A 186 -13.81 -17.75 7.06
C TYR A 186 -13.97 -18.84 8.12
N GLU A 187 -13.97 -18.41 9.37
CA GLU A 187 -14.38 -19.21 10.52
C GLU A 187 -15.91 -19.07 10.73
N PRO A 188 -16.57 -20.08 11.30
CA PRO A 188 -17.96 -19.94 11.75
C PRO A 188 -18.08 -18.84 12.81
N LEU A 189 -19.23 -18.13 12.81
CA LEU A 189 -19.59 -17.18 13.85
C LEU A 189 -20.84 -17.65 14.58
N ASP A 190 -20.72 -17.90 15.87
CA ASP A 190 -21.82 -18.25 16.75
C ASP A 190 -22.24 -17.03 17.58
N THR A 191 -23.54 -16.73 17.59
CA THR A 191 -24.13 -15.62 18.34
C THR A 191 -25.58 -15.92 18.68
N PHE A 192 -26.30 -14.95 19.25
CA PHE A 192 -27.73 -15.05 19.53
C PHE A 192 -28.50 -13.97 18.77
N LEU A 193 -29.63 -14.35 18.17
CA LEU A 193 -30.61 -13.41 17.62
C LEU A 193 -31.87 -13.44 18.46
N THR A 194 -32.41 -12.27 18.81
CA THR A 194 -33.68 -12.17 19.55
C THR A 194 -34.78 -11.78 18.58
N VAL A 195 -35.83 -12.59 18.54
CA VAL A 195 -37.05 -12.36 17.77
C VAL A 195 -38.11 -11.83 18.71
N GLN A 196 -38.79 -10.76 18.33
CA GLN A 196 -39.93 -10.20 19.05
C GLN A 196 -41.24 -10.58 18.34
N ALA A 197 -42.30 -10.82 19.12
CA ALA A 197 -43.59 -11.23 18.56
C ALA A 197 -44.17 -10.18 17.59
N GLY A 198 -44.58 -10.62 16.40
CA GLY A 198 -45.29 -9.79 15.42
C GLY A 198 -44.49 -8.65 14.79
N THR A 199 -43.16 -8.65 14.94
CA THR A 199 -42.29 -7.60 14.40
C THR A 199 -41.29 -8.15 13.39
N ASP A 200 -41.03 -7.38 12.34
CA ASP A 200 -39.89 -7.60 11.45
C ASP A 200 -38.72 -6.70 11.89
N LEU A 201 -37.78 -7.28 12.63
CA LEU A 201 -36.59 -6.58 13.11
C LEU A 201 -35.52 -6.56 12.02
N ILE A 202 -34.97 -5.38 11.72
CA ILE A 202 -33.78 -5.22 10.88
C ILE A 202 -32.60 -4.91 11.80
N LEU A 203 -31.55 -5.73 11.75
CA LEU A 203 -30.33 -5.50 12.51
C LEU A 203 -29.67 -4.18 12.05
N PRO A 204 -29.24 -3.31 12.99
CA PRO A 204 -28.66 -2.02 12.64
C PRO A 204 -27.26 -2.18 12.03
N ASP A 205 -26.51 -3.19 12.47
CA ASP A 205 -25.15 -3.47 12.02
C ASP A 205 -25.09 -4.72 11.15
N SER A 206 -24.14 -4.73 10.21
CA SER A 206 -23.84 -5.92 9.40
C SER A 206 -23.17 -7.01 10.22
N ILE A 207 -23.46 -8.26 9.91
CA ILE A 207 -22.77 -9.42 10.49
C ILE A 207 -21.51 -9.72 9.68
N GLU A 208 -20.35 -9.46 10.29
CA GLU A 208 -19.04 -9.76 9.70
C GLU A 208 -18.54 -11.15 10.11
N LEU A 209 -18.24 -12.02 9.14
CA LEU A 209 -17.68 -13.33 9.45
C LEU A 209 -16.17 -13.20 9.78
N PRO A 210 -15.70 -13.86 10.86
CA PRO A 210 -14.30 -13.86 11.22
C PRO A 210 -13.45 -14.57 10.17
N LEU A 211 -12.29 -14.00 9.85
CA LEU A 211 -11.30 -14.66 8.98
C LEU A 211 -10.45 -15.66 9.77
N LYS A 212 -10.05 -16.75 9.11
CA LYS A 212 -9.03 -17.67 9.62
C LYS A 212 -7.71 -16.95 9.86
N ILE A 213 -7.27 -16.17 8.87
CA ILE A 213 -6.07 -15.34 8.92
C ILE A 213 -6.52 -13.87 8.87
N PRO A 214 -6.48 -13.15 10.01
CA PRO A 214 -7.04 -11.81 10.09
C PRO A 214 -6.21 -10.80 9.29
N THR A 215 -6.89 -9.88 8.61
CA THR A 215 -6.25 -8.76 7.90
C THR A 215 -5.62 -7.77 8.90
N PRO A 216 -4.39 -7.30 8.68
CA PRO A 216 -3.77 -6.29 9.54
C PRO A 216 -4.62 -5.01 9.62
N THR A 217 -4.57 -4.33 10.77
CA THR A 217 -5.31 -3.08 11.00
C THR A 217 -4.35 -1.94 11.36
N GLY A 218 -4.81 -0.68 11.22
CA GLY A 218 -4.02 0.49 11.60
C GLY A 218 -2.80 0.74 10.71
N LEU A 219 -2.83 0.32 9.45
CA LEU A 219 -1.76 0.64 8.49
C LEU A 219 -1.65 2.17 8.36
N THR A 220 -0.45 2.68 8.59
CA THR A 220 -0.11 4.10 8.45
C THR A 220 1.22 4.24 7.73
N ILE A 221 1.34 5.31 6.93
CA ILE A 221 2.58 5.70 6.25
C ILE A 221 3.10 7.01 6.82
N HIS A 222 4.38 7.02 7.18
CA HIS A 222 5.16 8.22 7.45
C HIS A 222 6.23 8.41 6.37
N TYR A 223 6.36 9.62 5.82
CA TYR A 223 7.31 9.91 4.76
C TYR A 223 8.29 11.01 5.17
N ASP A 224 9.58 10.67 5.17
CA ASP A 224 10.67 11.62 5.35
C ASP A 224 11.04 12.22 3.98
N THR A 225 10.63 13.46 3.73
CA THR A 225 10.87 14.19 2.47
C THR A 225 12.34 14.55 2.24
N LEU A 226 13.16 14.60 3.30
CA LEU A 226 14.58 14.90 3.22
C LEU A 226 15.36 13.65 2.79
N LYS A 227 15.03 12.49 3.36
CA LYS A 227 15.73 11.22 3.09
C LYS A 227 15.07 10.36 2.00
N GLN A 228 13.86 10.71 1.58
CA GLN A 228 13.02 9.90 0.69
C GLN A 228 12.78 8.48 1.22
N ILE A 229 12.53 8.39 2.53
CA ILE A 229 12.28 7.12 3.21
C ILE A 229 10.80 7.05 3.57
N VAL A 230 10.16 5.96 3.14
CA VAL A 230 8.80 5.60 3.55
C VAL A 230 8.91 4.65 4.73
N THR A 231 8.27 5.00 5.85
CA THR A 231 8.14 4.12 7.01
C THR A 231 6.67 3.74 7.15
N LEU A 232 6.41 2.44 7.11
CA LEU A 232 5.09 1.86 7.32
C LEU A 232 4.99 1.32 8.74
N SER A 233 3.82 1.44 9.36
CA SER A 233 3.53 0.76 10.62
C SER A 233 2.08 0.29 10.68
N TRP A 234 1.82 -0.79 11.44
CA TRP A 234 0.48 -1.35 11.65
C TRP A 234 0.34 -1.95 13.06
N ASN A 235 -0.89 -2.26 13.46
CA ASN A 235 -1.17 -2.88 14.75
C ASN A 235 -0.64 -4.31 14.80
N LYS A 236 -0.08 -4.70 15.94
CA LYS A 236 0.31 -6.09 16.20
C LYS A 236 -0.95 -6.96 16.30
N MET A 237 -1.00 -8.00 15.46
CA MET A 237 -2.10 -8.95 15.41
C MET A 237 -1.96 -10.03 16.50
N ASP A 238 -3.06 -10.74 16.75
CA ASP A 238 -3.08 -11.89 17.65
C ASP A 238 -2.09 -12.97 17.19
N THR A 239 -1.08 -13.22 18.02
CA THR A 239 -0.02 -14.19 17.75
C THR A 239 -0.51 -15.63 17.76
N ALA A 240 -1.73 -15.92 18.23
CA ALA A 240 -2.31 -17.25 18.04
C ALA A 240 -2.69 -17.53 16.58
N LYS A 241 -2.91 -16.48 15.77
CA LYS A 241 -3.36 -16.59 14.36
C LYS A 241 -2.34 -16.08 13.36
N VAL A 242 -1.49 -15.13 13.74
CA VAL A 242 -0.56 -14.44 12.84
C VAL A 242 0.87 -14.55 13.37
N MET A 243 1.77 -15.07 12.55
CA MET A 243 3.19 -15.23 12.87
C MET A 243 4.09 -14.20 12.19
N ALA A 244 3.70 -13.72 11.01
CA ALA A 244 4.49 -12.77 10.25
C ALA A 244 3.62 -11.94 9.30
N TYR A 245 4.25 -11.02 8.58
CA TYR A 245 3.62 -10.09 7.66
C TYR A 245 4.36 -10.03 6.33
N ASN A 246 3.62 -9.83 5.24
CA ASN A 246 4.18 -9.48 3.94
C ASN A 246 3.79 -8.04 3.60
N VAL A 247 4.74 -7.29 3.04
CA VAL A 247 4.51 -5.90 2.59
C VAL A 247 4.53 -5.85 1.08
N TYR A 248 3.57 -5.13 0.52
CA TYR A 248 3.35 -4.98 -0.91
C TYR A 248 3.40 -3.52 -1.30
N ARG A 249 3.87 -3.27 -2.52
CA ARG A 249 3.94 -1.94 -3.12
C ARG A 249 3.51 -2.00 -4.58
N LYS A 250 2.67 -1.05 -4.99
CA LYS A 250 2.27 -0.84 -6.38
C LYS A 250 2.52 0.62 -6.77
N ASN A 251 3.08 0.87 -7.95
CA ASN A 251 3.09 2.23 -8.50
C ASN A 251 1.67 2.57 -9.00
N SER A 252 1.11 3.70 -8.59
CA SER A 252 -0.28 4.07 -8.86
C SER A 252 -0.50 4.66 -10.26
N ARG A 253 0.56 5.17 -10.91
CA ARG A 253 0.47 5.87 -12.21
C ARG A 253 0.68 4.92 -13.39
N VAL A 254 1.50 3.89 -13.19
CA VAL A 254 1.71 2.84 -14.18
C VAL A 254 0.77 1.70 -13.84
N ASP A 255 0.14 1.07 -14.83
CA ASP A 255 -0.59 -0.19 -14.63
C ASP A 255 0.41 -1.33 -14.35
N SER A 256 1.09 -1.18 -13.21
CA SER A 256 2.11 -2.07 -12.71
C SER A 256 1.45 -3.12 -11.83
N ALA A 257 1.96 -4.35 -11.93
CA ALA A 257 1.63 -5.38 -10.97
C ALA A 257 2.06 -4.93 -9.56
N GLU A 258 1.26 -5.26 -8.56
CA GLU A 258 1.66 -5.10 -7.17
C GLU A 258 2.81 -6.06 -6.86
N VAL A 259 3.89 -5.55 -6.27
CA VAL A 259 5.11 -6.29 -6.00
C VAL A 259 5.26 -6.51 -4.50
N LYS A 260 5.50 -7.76 -4.10
CA LYS A 260 5.90 -8.10 -2.73
C LYS A 260 7.29 -7.53 -2.46
N THR A 261 7.39 -6.62 -1.49
CA THR A 261 8.63 -5.88 -1.19
C THR A 261 9.46 -6.61 -0.14
N THR A 262 8.82 -7.37 0.75
CA THR A 262 9.49 -8.29 1.67
C THR A 262 9.90 -9.57 0.93
N THR A 263 11.19 -9.92 0.94
CA THR A 263 11.67 -11.18 0.34
C THR A 263 11.31 -12.41 1.18
N VAL A 264 11.16 -12.22 2.48
CA VAL A 264 10.64 -13.19 3.46
C VAL A 264 9.64 -12.49 4.38
N PRO A 265 8.61 -13.19 4.91
CA PRO A 265 7.70 -12.60 5.88
C PRO A 265 8.45 -12.07 7.11
N ILE A 266 8.05 -10.89 7.59
CA ILE A 266 8.68 -10.21 8.72
C ILE A 266 7.80 -10.30 9.97
N GLN A 267 8.40 -10.39 11.16
CA GLN A 267 7.64 -10.40 12.42
C GLN A 267 7.39 -9.00 12.97
N ASP A 268 8.23 -8.05 12.59
CA ASP A 268 8.08 -6.65 12.96
C ASP A 268 6.80 -6.04 12.38
N THR A 269 6.28 -5.05 13.09
CA THR A 269 5.10 -4.27 12.67
C THR A 269 5.48 -2.93 12.04
N VAL A 270 6.75 -2.80 11.64
CA VAL A 270 7.31 -1.62 10.99
C VAL A 270 8.12 -2.07 9.78
N PHE A 271 7.98 -1.36 8.66
CA PHE A 271 8.77 -1.61 7.46
C PHE A 271 9.30 -0.31 6.87
N ILE A 272 10.54 -0.32 6.40
CA ILE A 272 11.22 0.85 5.86
C ILE A 272 11.52 0.61 4.37
N ASP A 273 11.04 1.50 3.51
CA ASP A 273 11.32 1.50 2.08
C ASP A 273 12.05 2.78 1.66
N SER A 274 13.31 2.63 1.24
CA SER A 274 14.16 3.71 0.69
C SER A 274 14.41 3.55 -0.82
N THR A 275 13.59 2.73 -1.48
CA THR A 275 13.74 2.38 -2.90
C THR A 275 12.78 3.15 -3.80
N GLY A 276 11.90 3.97 -3.23
CA GLY A 276 10.99 4.85 -3.98
C GLY A 276 11.74 5.76 -4.97
N VAL A 277 11.09 6.05 -6.09
CA VAL A 277 11.60 6.93 -7.15
C VAL A 277 10.90 8.28 -7.08
N GLN A 278 11.67 9.37 -7.22
CA GLN A 278 11.15 10.75 -7.23
C GLN A 278 9.96 10.93 -8.18
N ASP A 279 8.96 11.67 -7.70
CA ASP A 279 7.68 12.02 -8.35
C ASP A 279 6.72 10.86 -8.62
N GLU A 280 7.10 9.62 -8.26
CA GLU A 280 6.21 8.47 -8.34
C GLU A 280 5.30 8.40 -7.11
N THR A 281 4.09 7.91 -7.33
CA THR A 281 3.11 7.67 -6.28
C THR A 281 2.96 6.17 -6.07
N TYR A 282 3.06 5.72 -4.84
CA TYR A 282 2.99 4.31 -4.47
C TYR A 282 1.82 4.05 -3.54
N ILE A 283 1.18 2.91 -3.74
CA ILE A 283 0.17 2.33 -2.85
C ILE A 283 0.83 1.17 -2.13
N TYR A 284 0.76 1.15 -0.80
CA TYR A 284 1.26 0.06 0.02
C TYR A 284 0.14 -0.71 0.69
N ARG A 285 0.36 -2.01 0.86
CA ARG A 285 -0.54 -2.93 1.56
C ARG A 285 0.25 -3.91 2.41
N VAL A 286 -0.38 -4.43 3.44
CA VAL A 286 0.19 -5.47 4.31
C VAL A 286 -0.77 -6.65 4.37
N SER A 287 -0.24 -7.87 4.43
CA SER A 287 -1.03 -9.07 4.74
C SER A 287 -0.39 -9.85 5.88
N SER A 288 -1.22 -10.60 6.60
CA SER A 288 -0.80 -11.52 7.66
C SER A 288 -0.41 -12.87 7.08
N VAL A 289 0.52 -13.56 7.75
CA VAL A 289 0.95 -14.93 7.46
C VAL A 289 0.79 -15.76 8.74
N ASN A 290 0.15 -16.92 8.64
CA ASN A 290 -0.06 -17.82 9.78
C ASN A 290 1.15 -18.77 10.02
N ALA A 291 1.05 -19.65 11.01
CA ALA A 291 2.10 -20.63 11.31
C ALA A 291 2.29 -21.71 10.23
N GLY A 292 1.28 -21.94 9.39
CA GLY A 292 1.35 -22.82 8.23
C GLY A 292 1.88 -22.15 6.96
N GLU A 293 2.42 -20.93 7.07
CA GLU A 293 2.91 -20.10 5.96
C GLU A 293 1.83 -19.68 4.95
N GLU A 294 0.55 -19.83 5.30
CA GLU A 294 -0.56 -19.38 4.49
C GLU A 294 -0.74 -17.86 4.65
N GLU A 295 -1.08 -17.18 3.55
CA GLU A 295 -1.23 -15.73 3.52
C GLU A 295 -2.71 -15.32 3.53
N GLY A 296 -3.05 -14.37 4.40
CA GLY A 296 -4.39 -13.80 4.51
C GLY A 296 -4.67 -12.69 3.50
N ALA A 297 -5.83 -12.05 3.67
CA ALA A 297 -6.19 -10.88 2.89
C ALA A 297 -5.27 -9.68 3.19
N LYS A 298 -5.10 -8.82 2.18
CA LYS A 298 -4.32 -7.58 2.28
C LYS A 298 -5.16 -6.47 2.89
N THR A 299 -4.51 -5.54 3.59
CA THR A 299 -5.14 -4.29 4.03
C THR A 299 -5.69 -3.49 2.85
N ALA A 300 -6.57 -2.53 3.16
CA ALA A 300 -6.76 -1.41 2.26
C ALA A 300 -5.41 -0.74 1.96
N GLY A 301 -5.26 -0.20 0.75
CA GLY A 301 -4.03 0.45 0.35
C GLY A 301 -3.93 1.86 0.93
N ASP A 302 -2.75 2.23 1.42
CA ASP A 302 -2.42 3.62 1.77
C ASP A 302 -1.39 4.18 0.78
N THR A 303 -1.45 5.48 0.50
CA THR A 303 -0.75 6.10 -0.64
C THR A 303 0.26 7.15 -0.21
N VAL A 304 1.44 7.15 -0.84
CA VAL A 304 2.46 8.17 -0.66
C VAL A 304 3.05 8.59 -1.99
N GLN A 305 3.25 9.89 -2.19
CA GLN A 305 4.03 10.41 -3.31
C GLN A 305 5.46 10.68 -2.84
N ILE A 306 6.43 10.13 -3.56
CA ILE A 306 7.85 10.36 -3.27
C ILE A 306 8.22 11.72 -3.79
N THR A 307 8.29 12.69 -2.88
CA THR A 307 8.71 14.05 -3.18
C THR A 307 10.01 14.41 -2.47
N SER A 308 10.87 15.12 -3.17
CA SER A 308 12.03 15.77 -2.59
C SER A 308 11.59 17.11 -2.01
N MET A 309 12.12 17.49 -0.85
CA MET A 309 11.99 18.87 -0.36
C MET A 309 12.66 19.90 -1.29
N PHE A 310 13.59 19.45 -2.15
CA PHE A 310 14.25 20.29 -3.14
C PHE A 310 13.40 20.36 -4.40
N THR A 311 12.93 21.57 -4.73
CA THR A 311 12.22 21.85 -5.98
C THR A 311 13.21 22.39 -7.00
N ALA A 312 13.48 21.66 -8.09
CA ALA A 312 14.27 22.18 -9.21
C ALA A 312 13.52 23.36 -9.84
N THR A 313 13.96 24.59 -9.57
CA THR A 313 13.15 25.78 -9.84
C THR A 313 13.25 26.29 -11.28
N VAL A 314 14.24 25.85 -12.08
CA VAL A 314 14.43 26.33 -13.47
C VAL A 314 14.99 25.25 -14.40
N SER A 315 14.15 24.64 -15.23
CA SER A 315 14.62 23.85 -16.39
C SER A 315 14.65 24.74 -17.63
N ILE A 316 15.84 25.22 -18.02
CA ILE A 316 16.03 25.85 -19.33
C ILE A 316 16.32 24.72 -20.33
N ILE A 317 15.31 24.36 -21.11
CA ILE A 317 15.44 23.37 -22.19
C ILE A 317 16.10 24.08 -23.38
N LYS A 318 17.34 23.70 -23.71
CA LYS A 318 18.07 24.16 -24.90
C LYS A 318 18.66 22.96 -25.62
N GLY A 319 18.70 23.01 -26.94
CA GLY A 319 19.10 21.87 -27.77
C GLY A 319 20.60 21.64 -27.78
N TYR A 320 21.00 20.41 -28.11
CA TYR A 320 22.37 20.10 -28.46
C TYR A 320 22.63 20.47 -29.91
N ALA A 321 23.36 21.56 -30.15
CA ALA A 321 23.77 21.97 -31.48
C ALA A 321 25.10 22.71 -31.44
N THR A 322 25.92 22.47 -32.46
CA THR A 322 27.17 23.19 -32.65
C THR A 322 26.92 24.49 -33.39
N GLY A 323 27.52 25.59 -32.94
CA GLY A 323 27.49 26.88 -33.65
C GLY A 323 26.15 27.63 -33.63
N ILE A 324 25.17 27.20 -32.82
CA ILE A 324 23.88 27.88 -32.65
C ILE A 324 23.84 28.58 -31.29
N ASP A 325 23.50 29.87 -31.28
CA ASP A 325 23.41 30.67 -30.04
C ASP A 325 22.35 30.09 -29.09
N GLY A 326 22.72 29.98 -27.80
CA GLY A 326 21.86 29.40 -26.78
C GLY A 326 21.81 27.87 -26.78
N ASN A 327 22.51 27.17 -27.68
CA ASN A 327 22.66 25.72 -27.70
C ASN A 327 24.08 25.27 -27.30
N PHE A 328 24.24 23.97 -27.05
CA PHE A 328 25.48 23.38 -26.50
C PHE A 328 25.98 22.20 -27.36
N GLY A 329 27.27 22.16 -27.63
CA GLY A 329 27.94 21.18 -28.48
C GLY A 329 28.54 20.00 -27.71
N GLY A 330 28.85 20.15 -26.41
CA GLY A 330 29.64 19.16 -25.65
C GLY A 330 29.43 19.17 -24.12
N MET A 331 30.51 18.98 -23.36
CA MET A 331 30.48 19.15 -21.90
C MET A 331 30.29 20.64 -21.58
N ALA A 332 29.17 20.95 -20.95
CA ALA A 332 28.85 22.29 -20.46
C ALA A 332 29.08 22.37 -18.94
N ARG A 333 29.60 23.51 -18.48
CA ARG A 333 29.71 23.88 -17.06
C ARG A 333 29.33 25.34 -16.90
N GLY A 334 28.78 25.73 -15.76
CA GLY A 334 28.28 27.08 -15.59
C GLY A 334 28.03 27.49 -14.16
N VAL A 335 27.77 28.78 -14.02
CA VAL A 335 27.46 29.45 -12.75
C VAL A 335 26.30 30.40 -12.94
N ILE A 336 25.68 30.78 -11.83
CA ILE A 336 24.54 31.69 -11.77
C ILE A 336 24.99 32.97 -11.05
N ASP A 337 24.72 34.14 -11.62
CA ASP A 337 24.95 35.41 -10.92
C ASP A 337 23.84 35.71 -9.90
N LYS A 338 24.03 36.77 -9.11
CA LYS A 338 23.04 37.22 -8.11
C LYS A 338 21.69 37.64 -8.72
N SER A 339 21.66 37.95 -10.02
CA SER A 339 20.47 38.33 -10.77
C SER A 339 19.77 37.11 -11.41
N GLY A 340 20.32 35.91 -11.22
CA GLY A 340 19.80 34.67 -11.78
C GLY A 340 20.22 34.41 -13.23
N ASN A 341 21.09 35.21 -13.83
CA ASN A 341 21.60 34.94 -15.18
C ASN A 341 22.61 33.78 -15.15
N PHE A 342 22.62 33.00 -16.22
CA PHE A 342 23.46 31.83 -16.34
C PHE A 342 24.69 32.13 -17.20
N TYR A 343 25.84 31.67 -16.78
CA TYR A 343 27.12 31.79 -17.48
C TYR A 343 27.66 30.40 -17.73
N ILE A 344 27.78 30.02 -19.00
CA ILE A 344 28.02 28.64 -19.38
C ILE A 344 29.19 28.58 -20.33
N VAL A 345 30.17 27.74 -20.01
CA VAL A 345 31.24 27.38 -20.92
C VAL A 345 30.94 26.04 -21.59
N ASP A 346 31.25 25.96 -22.87
CA ASP A 346 31.08 24.78 -23.69
C ASP A 346 32.40 24.40 -24.36
N ASN A 347 32.85 23.17 -24.15
CA ASN A 347 34.16 22.74 -24.63
C ASN A 347 34.24 22.48 -26.14
N ILE A 348 33.11 22.16 -26.80
CA ILE A 348 33.05 21.84 -28.23
C ILE A 348 32.79 23.10 -29.03
N ASN A 349 31.84 23.92 -28.60
CA ASN A 349 31.62 25.24 -29.20
C ASN A 349 32.75 26.21 -28.85
N LYS A 350 33.50 25.94 -27.77
CA LYS A 350 34.64 26.74 -27.29
C LYS A 350 34.27 28.16 -26.88
N TRP A 351 33.06 28.35 -26.37
CA TRP A 351 32.51 29.65 -26.03
C TRP A 351 32.13 29.72 -24.56
N LEU A 352 32.17 30.94 -24.01
CA LEU A 352 31.37 31.34 -22.86
C LEU A 352 30.07 31.95 -23.41
N GLN A 353 28.92 31.57 -22.87
CA GLN A 353 27.62 32.15 -23.19
C GLN A 353 26.94 32.65 -21.92
N LYS A 354 26.28 33.81 -22.00
CA LYS A 354 25.39 34.32 -20.96
C LYS A 354 23.94 34.14 -21.40
N LEU A 355 23.12 33.59 -20.51
CA LEU A 355 21.66 33.49 -20.66
C LEU A 355 20.96 34.28 -19.55
N SER A 356 19.79 34.84 -19.84
CA SER A 356 18.92 35.45 -18.82
C SER A 356 18.45 34.44 -17.79
N SER A 357 17.89 34.91 -16.68
CA SER A 357 17.19 34.06 -15.68
C SER A 357 16.03 33.22 -16.25
N THR A 358 15.57 33.54 -17.45
CA THR A 358 14.55 32.80 -18.21
C THR A 358 15.13 31.94 -19.34
N GLY A 359 16.46 31.91 -19.50
CA GLY A 359 17.15 31.11 -20.51
C GLY A 359 17.25 31.74 -21.89
N ASN A 360 16.99 33.04 -22.04
CA ASN A 360 17.20 33.73 -23.31
C ASN A 360 18.68 34.06 -23.49
N PHE A 361 19.21 33.86 -24.69
CA PHE A 361 20.58 34.22 -25.01
C PHE A 361 20.80 35.73 -24.86
N ILE A 362 21.92 36.12 -24.25
CA ILE A 362 22.31 37.53 -24.05
C ILE A 362 23.58 37.84 -24.86
N TYR A 363 24.68 37.14 -24.59
CA TYR A 363 25.93 37.31 -25.32
C TYR A 363 26.79 36.05 -25.31
N LYS A 364 27.83 36.03 -26.15
CA LYS A 364 28.89 35.03 -26.11
C LYS A 364 30.29 35.64 -26.25
N VAL A 365 31.29 34.87 -25.83
CA VAL A 365 32.72 35.13 -26.03
C VAL A 365 33.35 33.87 -26.60
N ASP A 366 34.11 33.98 -27.68
CA ASP A 366 34.56 32.86 -28.51
C ASP A 366 36.09 32.65 -28.55
N SER A 367 36.78 33.02 -27.46
CA SER A 367 38.25 33.04 -27.39
C SER A 367 38.87 31.88 -26.58
N PHE A 368 38.25 30.69 -26.59
CA PHE A 368 38.71 29.55 -25.77
C PHE A 368 39.20 28.37 -26.63
N SER A 369 40.09 27.53 -26.10
CA SER A 369 40.54 26.31 -26.80
C SER A 369 39.77 25.05 -26.36
N MET A 370 39.59 24.89 -25.06
CA MET A 370 38.74 23.86 -24.46
C MET A 370 38.34 24.29 -23.04
N PRO A 371 37.34 25.18 -22.91
CA PRO A 371 36.91 25.64 -21.60
C PRO A 371 36.12 24.52 -20.90
N ILE A 372 36.53 24.14 -19.69
CA ILE A 372 35.94 22.97 -18.98
C ILE A 372 35.45 23.26 -17.58
N SER A 373 35.74 24.43 -17.01
CA SER A 373 35.26 24.85 -15.70
C SER A 373 35.14 26.37 -15.64
N ILE A 374 34.18 26.86 -14.87
CA ILE A 374 33.92 28.28 -14.66
C ILE A 374 33.45 28.51 -13.23
N THR A 375 33.86 29.63 -12.64
CA THR A 375 33.37 30.08 -11.34
C THR A 375 33.12 31.59 -11.37
N ASN A 376 32.17 32.08 -10.57
CA ASN A 376 31.98 33.50 -10.32
C ASN A 376 32.72 33.94 -9.05
N HIS A 377 33.07 35.21 -9.00
CA HIS A 377 33.62 35.86 -7.82
C HIS A 377 32.70 36.99 -7.33
N SER A 378 32.85 37.36 -6.06
CA SER A 378 32.01 38.38 -5.41
C SER A 378 32.17 39.78 -6.00
N ASP A 379 33.28 40.05 -6.68
CA ASP A 379 33.56 41.30 -7.41
C ASP A 379 32.87 41.40 -8.78
N SER A 380 32.03 40.42 -9.15
CA SER A 380 31.41 40.31 -10.48
C SER A 380 32.40 39.95 -11.62
N SER A 381 33.46 39.21 -11.28
CA SER A 381 34.32 38.53 -12.24
C SER A 381 33.93 37.05 -12.42
N LEU A 382 34.30 36.49 -13.57
CA LEU A 382 34.24 35.08 -13.90
C LEU A 382 35.65 34.58 -14.15
N PHE A 383 35.98 33.39 -13.65
CA PHE A 383 37.25 32.72 -13.92
C PHE A 383 36.97 31.43 -14.68
N ILE A 384 37.59 31.27 -15.85
CA ILE A 384 37.39 30.14 -16.76
C ILE A 384 38.68 29.33 -16.87
N CYS A 385 38.59 28.02 -16.70
CA CYS A 385 39.69 27.08 -17.00
C CYS A 385 39.70 26.76 -18.49
N ASP A 386 40.72 27.21 -19.21
CA ASP A 386 40.99 26.78 -20.58
C ASP A 386 42.02 25.63 -20.58
N HIS A 387 41.50 24.41 -20.65
CA HIS A 387 42.25 23.18 -20.35
C HIS A 387 43.43 22.95 -21.31
N ASN A 388 43.27 23.26 -22.59
CA ASN A 388 44.31 22.99 -23.59
C ASN A 388 45.42 24.04 -23.57
N THR A 389 45.09 25.30 -23.27
CA THR A 389 46.08 26.38 -23.25
C THR A 389 46.80 26.52 -21.91
N ARG A 390 46.37 25.75 -20.89
CA ARG A 390 46.89 25.82 -19.51
C ARG A 390 46.72 27.21 -18.89
N LYS A 391 45.63 27.88 -19.25
CA LYS A 391 45.35 29.26 -18.84
C LYS A 391 44.07 29.35 -18.04
N ILE A 392 44.06 30.31 -17.13
CA ILE A 392 42.86 30.84 -16.52
C ILE A 392 42.55 32.18 -17.18
N ILE A 393 41.30 32.34 -17.59
CA ILE A 393 40.81 33.56 -18.24
C ILE A 393 39.82 34.21 -17.28
N LYS A 394 40.15 35.42 -16.81
CA LYS A 394 39.28 36.27 -16.01
C LYS A 394 38.49 37.19 -16.92
N THR A 395 37.17 37.19 -16.78
CA THR A 395 36.27 38.11 -17.49
C THR A 395 35.34 38.80 -16.52
N ASN A 396 34.75 39.93 -16.90
CA ASN A 396 33.61 40.48 -16.16
C ASN A 396 32.29 39.79 -16.57
N LEU A 397 31.20 40.07 -15.86
CA LEU A 397 29.85 39.56 -16.15
C LEU A 397 29.25 39.98 -17.51
N ASN A 398 29.95 40.80 -18.31
CA ASN A 398 29.60 41.19 -19.68
C ASN A 398 30.53 40.55 -20.73
N GLY A 399 31.45 39.67 -20.32
CA GLY A 399 32.30 38.90 -21.22
C GLY A 399 33.58 39.61 -21.66
N VAL A 400 33.88 40.79 -21.10
CA VAL A 400 35.15 41.48 -21.37
C VAL A 400 36.26 40.77 -20.62
N ILE A 401 37.30 40.34 -21.34
CA ILE A 401 38.50 39.71 -20.74
C ILE A 401 39.32 40.79 -20.03
N ASP A 402 39.61 40.56 -18.75
CA ASP A 402 40.38 41.45 -17.89
C ASP A 402 41.83 40.96 -17.74
N THR A 403 42.00 39.68 -17.40
CA THR A 403 43.33 39.09 -17.13
C THR A 403 43.39 37.67 -17.66
N ILE A 404 44.55 37.29 -18.18
CA ILE A 404 44.86 35.90 -18.57
C ILE A 404 46.16 35.52 -17.90
N PHE A 405 46.16 34.42 -17.15
CA PHE A 405 47.36 33.93 -16.49
C PHE A 405 47.50 32.41 -16.68
N SER A 406 48.75 31.96 -16.66
CA SER A 406 49.09 30.54 -16.81
C SER A 406 48.97 29.82 -15.47
N THR A 407 48.59 28.56 -15.51
CA THR A 407 48.68 27.66 -14.35
C THR A 407 49.66 26.52 -14.63
N ILE A 408 50.04 25.81 -13.57
CA ILE A 408 50.93 24.66 -13.68
C ILE A 408 50.08 23.44 -13.96
N GLY A 409 50.36 22.78 -15.08
CA GLY A 409 49.55 21.67 -15.58
C GLY A 409 48.33 22.14 -16.37
N ARG A 410 47.51 21.18 -16.78
CA ARG A 410 46.26 21.48 -17.49
C ARG A 410 45.12 21.65 -16.48
N PRO A 411 44.45 22.83 -16.40
CA PRO A 411 43.45 23.09 -15.38
C PRO A 411 42.18 22.27 -15.63
N SER A 412 41.59 21.72 -14.58
CA SER A 412 40.39 20.88 -14.61
C SER A 412 39.24 21.40 -13.76
N GLY A 413 39.50 22.28 -12.79
CA GLY A 413 38.49 22.91 -11.94
C GLY A 413 38.99 24.23 -11.37
N VAL A 414 38.07 25.16 -11.12
CA VAL A 414 38.34 26.45 -10.49
C VAL A 414 37.27 26.83 -9.50
N CYS A 415 37.67 27.42 -8.37
CA CYS A 415 36.78 28.12 -7.46
C CYS A 415 37.47 29.38 -6.92
N THR A 416 36.69 30.34 -6.43
CA THR A 416 37.24 31.54 -5.79
C THR A 416 36.83 31.62 -4.33
N ARG A 417 37.69 32.25 -3.54
CA ARG A 417 37.35 32.69 -2.19
C ARG A 417 38.17 33.90 -1.80
N SER A 418 37.50 34.92 -1.27
CA SER A 418 38.14 36.17 -0.85
C SER A 418 39.08 36.64 -1.98
N ASP A 419 40.32 36.98 -1.68
CA ASP A 419 41.26 37.45 -2.70
C ASP A 419 42.03 36.31 -3.41
N SER A 420 41.50 35.08 -3.44
CA SER A 420 42.19 33.90 -3.96
C SER A 420 41.39 33.10 -4.99
N VAL A 421 42.11 32.57 -5.97
CA VAL A 421 41.63 31.68 -7.02
C VAL A 421 42.32 30.32 -6.86
N PHE A 422 41.54 29.28 -6.61
CA PHE A 422 42.03 27.90 -6.43
C PHE A 422 41.79 27.12 -7.71
N ILE A 423 42.84 26.47 -8.21
CA ILE A 423 42.81 25.78 -9.51
C ILE A 423 43.32 24.36 -9.32
N SER A 424 42.51 23.37 -9.71
CA SER A 424 42.96 21.98 -9.85
C SER A 424 43.52 21.81 -11.23
N SER A 425 44.60 21.03 -11.31
CA SER A 425 45.17 20.59 -12.58
C SER A 425 45.65 19.15 -12.46
N ASP A 426 46.08 18.60 -13.60
CA ASP A 426 46.83 17.33 -13.64
C ASP A 426 48.15 17.34 -12.84
N SER A 427 48.60 18.51 -12.39
CA SER A 427 49.89 18.71 -11.72
C SER A 427 49.78 19.13 -10.25
N GLY A 428 48.56 19.28 -9.72
CA GLY A 428 48.33 19.70 -8.34
C GLY A 428 47.12 20.59 -8.14
N ILE A 429 47.10 21.28 -7.00
CA ILE A 429 46.23 22.42 -6.77
C ILE A 429 47.11 23.66 -6.61
N VAL A 430 46.78 24.73 -7.33
CA VAL A 430 47.52 26.00 -7.31
C VAL A 430 46.58 27.13 -6.88
N ILE A 431 47.08 28.00 -6.02
CA ILE A 431 46.39 29.18 -5.51
C ILE A 431 47.03 30.41 -6.15
N HIS A 432 46.21 31.27 -6.74
CA HIS A 432 46.62 32.59 -7.23
C HIS A 432 45.82 33.68 -6.53
N ASP A 433 46.30 34.92 -6.58
CA ASP A 433 45.46 36.09 -6.29
C ASP A 433 44.51 36.39 -7.47
N LEU A 434 43.63 37.37 -7.29
CA LEU A 434 42.67 37.79 -8.34
C LEU A 434 43.34 38.41 -9.58
N ASN A 435 44.62 38.78 -9.50
CA ASN A 435 45.42 39.34 -10.60
C ASN A 435 46.27 38.28 -11.30
N GLY A 436 46.18 37.01 -10.87
CA GLY A 436 46.91 35.90 -11.47
C GLY A 436 48.34 35.71 -10.96
N ASN A 437 48.71 36.32 -9.83
CA ASN A 437 49.99 36.04 -9.18
C ASN A 437 49.86 34.77 -8.33
N GLN A 438 50.78 33.81 -8.51
CA GLN A 438 50.75 32.57 -7.75
C GLN A 438 51.08 32.83 -6.26
N LEU A 439 50.19 32.41 -5.37
CA LEU A 439 50.33 32.53 -3.91
C LEU A 439 50.91 31.27 -3.28
N ASN A 440 50.40 30.09 -3.67
CA ASN A 440 50.82 28.80 -3.12
C ASN A 440 50.51 27.65 -4.09
N ALA A 441 51.12 26.48 -3.90
CA ALA A 441 50.82 25.28 -4.67
C ALA A 441 51.04 24.01 -3.86
N LEU A 442 50.10 23.06 -4.00
CA LEU A 442 50.24 21.69 -3.51
C LEU A 442 50.43 20.77 -4.72
N ARG A 443 51.62 20.19 -4.84
CA ARG A 443 52.00 19.30 -5.94
C ARG A 443 51.66 17.86 -5.57
N TYR A 444 51.12 17.10 -6.51
CA TYR A 444 50.94 15.66 -6.30
C TYR A 444 52.30 14.97 -6.28
N SER A 445 52.71 14.45 -5.13
CA SER A 445 53.84 13.52 -4.99
C SER A 445 53.28 12.10 -5.11
N PHE A 446 53.31 11.56 -6.34
CA PHE A 446 52.85 10.22 -6.78
C PHE A 446 51.33 9.97 -6.96
N SER A 447 51.02 9.47 -8.17
CA SER A 447 49.90 8.61 -8.63
C SER A 447 48.47 8.81 -8.12
N ALA A 448 48.05 10.00 -7.68
CA ALA A 448 46.62 10.32 -7.60
C ALA A 448 46.23 11.13 -8.85
N SER A 449 45.98 10.42 -9.96
CA SER A 449 45.44 11.00 -11.17
C SER A 449 43.99 11.42 -10.89
N LEU A 450 43.77 12.64 -10.39
CA LEU A 450 42.42 13.16 -10.19
C LEU A 450 41.79 13.38 -11.58
N SER A 451 40.88 12.48 -11.99
CA SER A 451 40.13 12.62 -13.24
C SER A 451 39.07 13.70 -13.09
N GLN A 452 39.42 14.94 -13.45
CA GLN A 452 38.50 16.09 -13.49
C GLN A 452 37.89 16.49 -12.12
N PRO A 453 38.70 16.77 -11.09
CA PRO A 453 38.22 17.18 -9.78
C PRO A 453 37.48 18.53 -9.83
N ASN A 454 36.25 18.53 -9.34
CA ASN A 454 35.57 19.76 -8.95
C ASN A 454 36.15 20.24 -7.61
N ILE A 455 36.45 21.52 -7.48
CA ILE A 455 36.96 22.10 -6.23
C ILE A 455 35.94 23.08 -5.67
N ILE A 456 35.79 23.09 -4.35
CA ILE A 456 35.12 24.15 -3.60
C ILE A 456 36.03 24.66 -2.49
N ALA A 457 36.11 25.98 -2.35
CA ALA A 457 36.62 26.61 -1.13
C ALA A 457 35.46 26.88 -0.17
N SER A 458 35.62 26.55 1.11
CA SER A 458 34.59 26.64 2.16
C SER A 458 34.81 27.78 3.15
N ASP A 459 33.75 28.35 3.71
CA ASP A 459 33.71 29.58 4.55
C ASP A 459 34.64 29.53 5.76
N ASN A 460 34.92 28.32 6.25
CA ASN A 460 35.88 28.05 7.30
C ASN A 460 37.36 27.97 6.84
N GLY A 461 37.68 28.36 5.61
CA GLY A 461 39.04 28.40 5.06
C GLY A 461 39.59 27.05 4.60
N LYS A 462 38.76 26.02 4.53
CA LYS A 462 39.15 24.70 3.99
C LYS A 462 38.90 24.63 2.48
N LEU A 463 39.54 23.65 1.84
CA LEU A 463 39.33 23.35 0.43
C LEU A 463 38.83 21.92 0.31
N TYR A 464 37.72 21.73 -0.40
CA TYR A 464 37.15 20.44 -0.68
C TYR A 464 37.32 20.08 -2.15
N VAL A 465 37.75 18.86 -2.42
CA VAL A 465 37.86 18.30 -3.75
C VAL A 465 36.86 17.17 -3.87
N VAL A 466 36.03 17.23 -4.91
CA VAL A 466 35.08 16.18 -5.22
C VAL A 466 35.46 15.55 -6.56
N GLU A 467 35.63 14.23 -6.55
CA GLU A 467 35.99 13.42 -7.70
C GLU A 467 35.20 12.11 -7.73
N ASP A 468 35.46 11.26 -8.72
CA ASP A 468 34.76 10.00 -9.01
C ASP A 468 34.75 8.99 -7.84
N ARG A 469 35.60 9.18 -6.83
CA ARG A 469 35.70 8.31 -5.64
C ARG A 469 35.03 8.89 -4.40
N GLY A 470 34.69 10.18 -4.40
CA GLY A 470 34.03 10.83 -3.27
C GLY A 470 34.52 12.26 -3.03
N ALA A 471 34.42 12.71 -1.78
CA ALA A 471 34.80 14.05 -1.36
C ALA A 471 35.99 14.03 -0.38
N PHE A 472 36.92 14.95 -0.57
CA PHE A 472 38.19 15.04 0.12
C PHE A 472 38.44 16.45 0.66
N GLU A 473 38.95 16.57 1.89
CA GLU A 473 39.46 17.82 2.48
C GLU A 473 40.94 17.97 2.14
N ILE A 474 41.34 19.15 1.67
CA ILE A 474 42.74 19.53 1.46
C ILE A 474 43.13 20.52 2.55
N ASN A 475 44.22 20.23 3.26
CA ASN A 475 44.87 21.16 4.18
C ASN A 475 46.22 21.59 3.60
N PHE A 476 46.31 22.85 3.16
CA PHE A 476 47.54 23.40 2.57
C PHE A 476 48.66 23.64 3.59
N GLN A 477 48.33 23.96 4.83
CA GLN A 477 49.33 24.21 5.88
C GLN A 477 50.02 22.90 6.28
N ALA A 478 49.24 21.83 6.42
CA ALA A 478 49.75 20.51 6.78
C ALA A 478 50.19 19.68 5.55
N GLN A 479 49.88 20.13 4.33
CA GLN A 479 50.04 19.38 3.08
C GLN A 479 49.38 17.98 3.10
N THR A 480 48.19 17.87 3.68
CA THR A 480 47.46 16.59 3.82
C THR A 480 46.16 16.57 3.04
N VAL A 481 45.74 15.37 2.61
CA VAL A 481 44.43 15.09 2.00
C VAL A 481 43.67 14.10 2.88
N LYS A 482 42.45 14.44 3.29
CA LYS A 482 41.58 13.59 4.11
C LYS A 482 40.34 13.18 3.32
N ASN A 483 40.05 11.88 3.21
CA ASN A 483 38.75 11.44 2.69
C ASN A 483 37.66 11.77 3.72
N ILE A 484 36.63 12.48 3.28
CA ILE A 484 35.49 12.88 4.12
C ILE A 484 34.30 11.96 3.85
N TRP A 485 34.15 11.55 2.60
CA TRP A 485 33.04 10.71 2.17
C TRP A 485 33.41 9.97 0.90
N SER A 486 32.91 8.75 0.77
CA SER A 486 33.12 7.88 -0.40
C SER A 486 31.79 7.35 -0.90
N PHE A 487 31.70 7.10 -2.21
CA PHE A 487 30.54 6.41 -2.78
C PHE A 487 30.48 4.98 -2.23
N SER A 488 29.33 4.55 -1.71
CA SER A 488 29.13 3.15 -1.31
C SER A 488 29.18 2.28 -2.57
N ASP A 489 30.19 1.41 -2.67
CA ASP A 489 30.48 0.48 -3.76
C ASP A 489 29.21 -0.05 -4.44
N GLN A 490 29.07 0.14 -5.77
CA GLN A 490 28.32 -0.73 -6.71
C GLN A 490 28.37 -0.26 -8.19
N TYR A 491 28.92 0.93 -8.51
CA TYR A 491 29.07 1.36 -9.91
C TYR A 491 30.43 2.01 -10.13
N ALA A 492 31.36 1.27 -10.73
CA ALA A 492 32.76 1.66 -10.97
C ALA A 492 32.98 2.90 -11.86
N ASN A 493 31.94 3.67 -12.20
CA ASN A 493 31.99 4.80 -13.15
C ASN A 493 31.03 5.96 -12.75
N GLN A 494 30.75 6.19 -11.46
CA GLN A 494 30.00 7.40 -11.07
C GLN A 494 30.92 8.62 -11.12
N GLN A 495 30.55 9.62 -11.91
CA GLN A 495 31.28 10.89 -11.94
C GLN A 495 30.61 11.89 -11.00
N ALA A 496 31.40 12.49 -10.11
CA ALA A 496 30.92 13.59 -9.28
C ALA A 496 30.90 14.87 -10.11
N MET A 497 29.72 15.32 -10.50
CA MET A 497 29.59 16.32 -11.55
C MET A 497 29.59 17.76 -11.04
N LEU A 498 29.07 18.00 -9.84
CA LEU A 498 28.93 19.32 -9.23
C LEU A 498 28.92 19.22 -7.71
N CYS A 499 29.41 20.27 -7.06
CA CYS A 499 29.36 20.37 -5.62
C CYS A 499 29.20 21.82 -5.13
N GLN A 500 28.35 22.04 -4.11
CA GLN A 500 28.12 23.36 -3.48
C GLN A 500 28.32 23.26 -1.97
N TYR A 501 28.81 24.35 -1.38
CA TYR A 501 28.99 24.52 0.05
C TYR A 501 28.11 25.67 0.56
N ASP A 502 27.33 25.42 1.61
CA ASP A 502 26.48 26.42 2.29
C ASP A 502 26.84 26.50 3.79
N GLY A 503 28.12 26.67 4.11
CA GLY A 503 28.59 26.81 5.49
C GLY A 503 28.89 25.49 6.23
N ASP A 504 28.04 24.47 6.14
CA ASP A 504 28.27 23.18 6.86
C ASP A 504 27.95 21.92 6.04
N THR A 505 27.36 22.09 4.86
CA THR A 505 26.90 20.98 4.01
C THR A 505 27.48 21.09 2.60
N LEU A 506 27.94 19.95 2.11
CA LEU A 506 28.37 19.69 0.74
C LEU A 506 27.23 18.99 -0.01
N ALA A 507 26.65 19.65 -1.01
CA ALA A 507 25.79 19.00 -1.97
C ALA A 507 26.65 18.34 -3.06
N ILE A 508 26.44 17.07 -3.40
CA ILE A 508 27.17 16.33 -4.43
C ILE A 508 26.18 15.66 -5.38
N ILE A 509 26.38 15.81 -6.68
CA ILE A 509 25.52 15.17 -7.68
C ILE A 509 26.33 14.18 -8.50
N THR A 510 25.77 12.99 -8.70
CA THR A 510 26.42 11.88 -9.40
C THR A 510 25.72 11.53 -10.69
N SER A 511 26.51 11.11 -11.68
CA SER A 511 26.01 10.35 -12.83
C SER A 511 25.82 8.86 -12.51
N GLY A 512 25.00 8.16 -13.29
CA GLY A 512 24.87 6.71 -13.25
C GLY A 512 25.75 6.02 -14.30
N GLY A 513 26.91 5.50 -13.92
CA GLY A 513 27.74 4.62 -14.76
C GLY A 513 28.20 5.23 -16.10
N ASN A 514 28.33 4.39 -17.14
CA ASN A 514 28.78 4.77 -18.50
C ASN A 514 27.83 5.73 -19.25
N ALA A 515 26.75 6.20 -18.62
CA ALA A 515 25.79 7.10 -19.23
C ALA A 515 25.92 8.50 -18.61
N PRO A 516 25.86 9.58 -19.41
CA PRO A 516 26.06 10.96 -18.94
C PRO A 516 24.88 11.52 -18.11
N PHE A 517 24.04 10.64 -17.54
CA PHE A 517 22.78 11.01 -16.91
C PHE A 517 22.88 10.99 -15.38
N PHE A 518 22.19 11.93 -14.73
CA PHE A 518 22.14 12.00 -13.28
C PHE A 518 21.38 10.85 -12.65
N SER A 519 21.91 10.35 -11.54
CA SER A 519 21.31 9.26 -10.77
C SER A 519 20.90 9.71 -9.37
N SER A 520 21.66 10.59 -8.72
CA SER A 520 21.42 10.96 -7.33
C SER A 520 22.01 12.32 -6.95
N LEU A 521 21.35 12.99 -6.01
CA LEU A 521 21.87 14.13 -5.24
C LEU A 521 22.14 13.65 -3.81
N TYR A 522 23.33 13.91 -3.30
CA TYR A 522 23.76 13.61 -1.93
C TYR A 522 23.99 14.93 -1.19
N LEU A 523 23.54 15.01 0.06
CA LEU A 523 23.92 16.09 0.98
C LEU A 523 24.78 15.48 2.08
N ILE A 524 26.00 15.99 2.24
CA ILE A 524 26.99 15.46 3.16
C ILE A 524 27.44 16.61 4.05
N ASN A 525 27.36 16.43 5.37
CA ASN A 525 27.95 17.40 6.27
C ASN A 525 29.49 17.40 6.11
N ILE A 526 30.16 18.52 6.36
CA ILE A 526 31.64 18.60 6.35
C ILE A 526 32.36 17.56 7.23
N ASN A 527 31.67 16.97 8.20
CA ASN A 527 32.17 15.88 9.04
C ASN A 527 32.06 14.50 8.39
N GLY A 528 31.50 14.39 7.18
CA GLY A 528 31.38 13.14 6.41
C GLY A 528 30.07 12.38 6.56
N ALA A 529 29.13 12.89 7.34
CA ALA A 529 27.82 12.27 7.53
C ALA A 529 26.90 12.54 6.33
N LEU A 530 26.31 11.49 5.76
CA LEU A 530 25.23 11.62 4.78
C LEU A 530 23.96 12.15 5.47
N ILE A 531 23.55 13.35 5.11
CA ILE A 531 22.33 14.02 5.61
C ILE A 531 21.11 13.53 4.83
N ALA A 532 21.22 13.51 3.50
CA ALA A 532 20.13 13.18 2.59
C ALA A 532 20.64 12.58 1.28
N LYS A 533 19.81 11.75 0.66
CA LYS A 533 20.00 11.26 -0.71
C LYS A 533 18.67 11.36 -1.46
N CYS A 534 18.68 12.07 -2.58
CA CYS A 534 17.55 12.14 -3.49
C CYS A 534 17.86 11.33 -4.76
N LYS A 535 17.02 10.35 -5.09
CA LYS A 535 17.13 9.56 -6.33
C LYS A 535 16.39 10.28 -7.45
N MET A 536 17.10 10.71 -8.48
CA MET A 536 16.50 11.41 -9.61
C MET A 536 15.97 10.43 -10.66
N ARG A 537 14.89 10.80 -11.37
CA ARG A 537 14.25 9.94 -12.37
C ARG A 537 15.16 9.71 -13.57
N TYR A 538 15.40 8.44 -13.91
CA TYR A 538 16.02 8.01 -15.16
C TYR A 538 14.93 7.84 -16.23
N GLY A 539 15.05 8.50 -17.38
CA GLY A 539 14.11 8.31 -18.48
C GLY A 539 14.27 6.92 -19.10
N ILE A 540 13.33 6.00 -18.84
CA ILE A 540 13.21 4.73 -19.55
C ILE A 540 11.91 4.77 -20.36
N GLY A 541 11.99 4.49 -21.66
CA GLY A 541 10.83 4.37 -22.55
C GLY A 541 10.59 5.61 -23.40
N GLY A 542 10.53 5.42 -24.72
CA GLY A 542 10.53 6.47 -25.73
C GLY A 542 9.54 7.62 -25.49
N ILE A 543 10.03 8.83 -25.80
CA ILE A 543 9.32 10.12 -25.80
C ILE A 543 8.93 10.63 -24.40
N THR A 544 9.90 11.20 -23.67
CA THR A 544 9.86 12.56 -23.08
C THR A 544 11.02 12.78 -22.09
N LYS A 545 11.75 13.89 -22.27
CA LYS A 545 12.68 14.54 -21.32
C LYS A 545 13.81 13.65 -20.78
N ALA A 546 14.87 13.50 -21.57
CA ALA A 546 16.16 13.01 -21.06
C ALA A 546 16.62 13.93 -19.89
N PRO A 547 17.03 13.37 -18.73
CA PRO A 547 17.57 14.20 -17.67
C PRO A 547 18.87 14.83 -18.15
N ALA A 548 18.99 16.07 -17.73
CA ALA A 548 19.84 17.08 -18.27
C ALA A 548 21.35 16.81 -18.09
N ALA A 549 22.23 17.59 -18.71
CA ALA A 549 23.54 17.89 -18.14
C ALA A 549 23.36 19.08 -17.19
N LEU A 550 23.75 18.96 -15.95
CA LEU A 550 23.54 19.98 -14.93
C LEU A 550 24.74 20.89 -14.94
N ILE A 551 24.44 22.16 -15.10
CA ILE A 551 25.41 23.15 -15.51
C ILE A 551 25.79 24.01 -14.31
N GLY A 552 24.87 24.26 -13.37
CA GLY A 552 25.14 25.06 -12.16
C GLY A 552 24.00 25.06 -11.15
N PHE A 553 24.29 25.60 -9.96
CA PHE A 553 23.36 25.77 -8.84
C PHE A 553 23.49 27.16 -8.24
N SER A 554 22.42 27.68 -7.65
CA SER A 554 22.44 28.90 -6.86
C SER A 554 22.22 28.62 -5.37
N SER A 555 22.65 29.56 -4.52
CA SER A 555 22.48 29.48 -3.06
C SER A 555 21.02 29.47 -2.59
N ASP A 556 20.08 29.92 -3.42
CA ASP A 556 18.64 29.82 -3.17
C ASP A 556 18.01 28.51 -3.69
N GLY A 557 18.83 27.51 -4.04
CA GLY A 557 18.38 26.16 -4.40
C GLY A 557 17.93 25.99 -5.85
N LYS A 558 18.17 26.96 -6.74
CA LYS A 558 17.88 26.79 -8.17
C LYS A 558 18.92 25.91 -8.83
N ILE A 559 18.44 25.08 -9.74
CA ILE A 559 19.20 24.03 -10.43
C ILE A 559 19.18 24.39 -11.92
N LEU A 560 20.34 24.62 -12.56
CA LEU A 560 20.41 24.80 -14.02
C LEU A 560 20.73 23.49 -14.72
N SER A 561 19.78 23.00 -15.52
CA SER A 561 19.87 21.70 -16.18
C SER A 561 19.61 21.79 -17.69
N LEU A 562 20.52 21.25 -18.51
CA LEU A 562 20.53 21.13 -19.97
C LEU A 562 19.79 19.88 -20.46
N ALA A 563 18.49 19.94 -20.76
CA ALA A 563 17.75 18.77 -21.25
C ALA A 563 18.06 18.47 -22.73
N ARG A 564 18.10 17.17 -23.10
CA ARG A 564 18.33 16.71 -24.48
C ARG A 564 17.08 16.79 -25.34
#